data_AF-A0A6I4XJ63-F1
#
_entry.id   AF-A0A6I4XJ63-F1
#
_cell.length_a   1.000
_cell.length_b   1.000
_cell.length_c   1.000
_cell.angle_alpha   90.00
_cell.angle_beta   90.00
_cell.angle_gamma   90.00
#
_symmetry.space_group_name_H-M   'P 1'
#
loop_
_entity.id
_entity.type
_entity.pdbx_description
1 polymer ?
#
loop_
_entity_poly.entity_id
_entity_poly.type
_entity_poly.pdbx_seq_one_letter_code
_entity_poly.pdbx_strand_id
1 'polypeptide(L)'
;VNHFPKYIDTIDQKSQEILSDPLFTQFREQLEAAGDKVVSSLGTIIKNVSTFTVQGIGNFFGAVATIFVAIITMPFILFYLLKDGKNLAPYLMKFLPVKMRKPTLKVLAEVNDQVSSYIRGQLTVAFAVAIMFMIGFSVIGLDYAVTLGIAAGFLN
;
A
#
# COMPACT_ATOMS: atom_id res chain seq x y z
N VAL A 1 -11.90 -73.02 -32.25
CA VAL A 1 -10.82 -72.08 -31.87
C VAL A 1 -10.10 -71.52 -33.12
N ASN A 2 -10.70 -71.52 -34.33
CA ASN A 2 -9.99 -71.19 -35.58
C ASN A 2 -10.37 -69.86 -36.25
N HIS A 3 -11.02 -68.92 -35.55
CA HIS A 3 -11.40 -67.61 -36.12
C HIS A 3 -10.82 -66.40 -35.37
N PHE A 4 -10.02 -66.63 -34.33
CA PHE A 4 -9.34 -65.57 -33.57
C PHE A 4 -8.37 -64.69 -34.41
N PRO A 5 -7.63 -65.21 -35.41
CA PRO A 5 -6.71 -64.37 -36.19
C PRO A 5 -7.44 -63.32 -37.04
N LYS A 6 -8.64 -63.63 -37.56
CA LYS A 6 -9.38 -62.74 -38.48
C LYS A 6 -9.96 -61.49 -37.82
N TYR A 7 -10.14 -61.50 -36.49
CA TYR A 7 -10.62 -60.34 -35.72
C TYR A 7 -9.50 -59.36 -35.40
N ILE A 8 -8.26 -59.83 -35.24
CA ILE A 8 -7.10 -58.97 -35.03
C ILE A 8 -6.73 -58.24 -36.32
N ASP A 9 -6.74 -58.96 -37.46
CA ASP A 9 -6.46 -58.36 -38.77
C ASP A 9 -7.50 -57.29 -39.17
N THR A 10 -8.76 -57.44 -38.77
CA THR A 10 -9.81 -56.44 -39.04
C THR A 10 -9.78 -55.24 -38.09
N ILE A 11 -9.22 -55.40 -36.89
CA ILE A 11 -8.96 -54.27 -35.97
C ILE A 11 -7.79 -53.44 -36.48
N ASP A 12 -6.71 -54.08 -36.96
CA ASP A 12 -5.55 -53.38 -37.52
C ASP A 12 -5.92 -52.62 -38.81
N GLN A 13 -6.71 -53.24 -39.68
CA GLN A 13 -7.14 -52.62 -40.93
C GLN A 13 -8.10 -51.43 -40.71
N LYS A 14 -9.05 -51.54 -39.77
CA LYS A 14 -9.95 -50.43 -39.39
C LYS A 14 -9.24 -49.34 -38.58
N SER A 15 -8.22 -49.69 -37.81
CA SER A 15 -7.38 -48.72 -37.10
C SER A 15 -6.61 -47.85 -38.10
N GLN A 16 -6.01 -48.44 -39.14
CA GLN A 16 -5.32 -47.68 -40.18
C GLN A 16 -6.26 -46.82 -41.04
N GLU A 17 -7.49 -47.28 -41.27
CA GLU A 17 -8.55 -46.53 -41.99
C GLU A 17 -9.02 -45.31 -41.18
N ILE A 18 -9.25 -45.47 -39.87
CA ILE A 18 -9.64 -44.38 -38.94
C ILE A 18 -8.49 -43.37 -38.74
N LEU A 19 -7.24 -43.83 -38.73
CA LEU A 19 -6.05 -42.97 -38.60
C LEU A 19 -5.73 -42.18 -39.88
N SER A 20 -6.23 -42.62 -41.04
CA SER A 20 -6.03 -41.98 -42.35
C SER A 20 -7.23 -41.13 -42.79
N ASP A 21 -8.32 -41.13 -42.00
CA ASP A 21 -9.53 -40.36 -42.30
C ASP A 21 -9.25 -38.85 -42.10
N PRO A 22 -9.57 -37.97 -43.07
CA PRO A 22 -9.42 -36.52 -42.94
C PRO A 22 -10.09 -35.89 -41.70
N LEU A 23 -11.02 -36.59 -41.04
CA LEU A 23 -11.53 -36.15 -39.73
C LEU A 23 -10.50 -36.26 -38.60
N PHE A 24 -9.61 -37.25 -38.63
CA PHE A 24 -8.58 -37.45 -37.60
C PHE A 24 -7.48 -36.39 -37.66
N THR A 25 -7.07 -36.00 -38.89
CA THR A 25 -6.09 -34.93 -39.09
C THR A 25 -6.63 -33.58 -38.64
N GLN A 26 -7.87 -33.24 -38.97
CA GLN A 26 -8.53 -32.02 -38.51
C GLN A 26 -8.73 -31.99 -36.98
N PHE A 27 -9.00 -33.14 -36.36
CA PHE A 27 -9.12 -33.24 -34.92
C PHE A 27 -7.78 -33.02 -34.21
N ARG A 28 -6.68 -33.59 -34.73
CA ARG A 28 -5.33 -33.38 -34.20
C ARG A 28 -4.91 -31.92 -34.29
N GLU A 29 -5.15 -31.27 -35.43
CA GLU A 29 -4.79 -29.87 -35.64
C GLU A 29 -5.58 -28.93 -34.72
N GLN A 30 -6.86 -29.22 -34.48
CA GLN A 30 -7.69 -28.52 -33.49
C GLN A 30 -7.20 -28.76 -32.05
N LEU A 31 -6.71 -29.97 -31.74
CA LEU A 31 -6.13 -30.29 -30.43
C LEU A 31 -4.84 -29.50 -30.17
N GLU A 32 -3.97 -29.44 -31.17
CA GLU A 32 -2.72 -28.67 -31.11
C GLU A 32 -3.03 -27.16 -30.96
N ALA A 33 -3.94 -26.62 -31.78
CA ALA A 33 -4.37 -25.22 -31.68
C ALA A 33 -5.08 -24.88 -30.35
N ALA A 34 -5.88 -25.81 -29.81
CA ALA A 34 -6.50 -25.64 -28.49
C ALA A 34 -5.44 -25.71 -27.37
N GLY A 35 -4.47 -26.62 -27.48
CA GLY A 35 -3.33 -26.71 -26.57
C GLY A 35 -2.53 -25.41 -26.51
N ASP A 36 -2.18 -24.84 -27.67
CA ASP A 36 -1.44 -23.57 -27.77
C ASP A 36 -2.23 -22.39 -27.21
N LYS A 37 -3.54 -22.34 -27.45
CA LYS A 37 -4.43 -21.31 -26.85
C LYS A 37 -4.51 -21.43 -25.33
N VAL A 38 -4.51 -22.65 -24.79
CA VAL A 38 -4.50 -22.88 -23.34
C VAL A 38 -3.16 -22.43 -22.75
N VAL A 39 -2.03 -22.86 -23.33
CA VAL A 39 -0.68 -22.49 -22.85
C VAL A 39 -0.46 -20.97 -22.90
N SER A 40 -0.87 -20.31 -23.98
CA SER A 40 -0.75 -18.85 -24.12
C SER A 40 -1.68 -18.07 -23.18
N SER A 41 -2.91 -18.57 -22.96
CA SER A 41 -3.85 -17.98 -22.00
C SER A 41 -3.33 -18.12 -20.56
N LEU A 42 -2.78 -19.28 -20.20
CA LEU A 42 -2.13 -19.49 -18.90
C LEU A 42 -0.92 -18.58 -18.73
N GLY A 43 -0.07 -18.46 -19.76
CA GLY A 43 1.06 -17.53 -19.74
C GLY A 43 0.62 -16.07 -19.55
N THR A 44 -0.51 -15.67 -20.12
CA THR A 44 -1.06 -14.32 -19.97
C THR A 44 -1.62 -14.08 -18.57
N ILE A 45 -2.34 -15.05 -18.00
CA ILE A 45 -2.82 -14.98 -16.61
C ILE A 45 -1.64 -14.86 -15.64
N ILE A 46 -0.62 -15.70 -15.80
CA ILE A 46 0.59 -15.68 -14.96
C ILE A 46 1.31 -14.33 -15.08
N LYS A 47 1.48 -13.80 -16.30
CA LYS A 47 2.10 -12.49 -16.51
C LYS A 47 1.30 -11.37 -15.88
N ASN A 48 -0.03 -11.39 -16.01
CA ASN A 48 -0.90 -10.35 -15.46
C ASN A 48 -0.91 -10.37 -13.92
N VAL A 49 -1.00 -11.56 -13.32
CA VAL A 49 -0.92 -11.72 -11.86
C VAL A 49 0.47 -11.31 -11.35
N SER A 50 1.54 -11.78 -11.98
CA SER A 50 2.91 -11.43 -11.59
C SER A 50 3.15 -9.92 -11.71
N THR A 51 2.71 -9.30 -12.79
CA THR A 51 2.85 -7.86 -13.01
C THR A 51 2.04 -7.07 -11.99
N PHE A 52 0.78 -7.45 -11.74
CA PHE A 52 -0.08 -6.81 -10.76
C PHE A 52 0.49 -6.94 -9.33
N THR A 53 0.98 -8.12 -8.94
CA THR A 53 1.57 -8.35 -7.63
C THR A 53 2.89 -7.58 -7.46
N VAL A 54 3.81 -7.66 -8.43
CA VAL A 54 5.11 -6.98 -8.34
C VAL A 54 4.94 -5.47 -8.38
N GLN A 55 4.08 -4.93 -9.26
CA GLN A 55 3.80 -3.50 -9.31
C GLN A 55 3.02 -3.02 -8.08
N GLY A 56 2.03 -3.79 -7.61
CA GLY A 56 1.26 -3.45 -6.41
C GLY A 56 2.15 -3.37 -5.16
N ILE A 57 3.03 -4.37 -4.98
CA ILE A 57 4.04 -4.37 -3.92
C ILE A 57 4.99 -3.19 -4.11
N GLY A 58 5.59 -3.03 -5.29
CA GLY A 58 6.53 -1.95 -5.57
C GLY A 58 5.95 -0.55 -5.30
N ASN A 59 4.70 -0.32 -5.71
CA ASN A 59 3.99 0.94 -5.49
C ASN A 59 3.67 1.17 -4.02
N PHE A 60 3.24 0.14 -3.29
CA PHE A 60 3.00 0.25 -1.86
C PHE A 60 4.29 0.60 -1.10
N PHE A 61 5.38 -0.13 -1.35
CA PHE A 61 6.68 0.15 -0.74
C PHE A 61 7.21 1.52 -1.14
N GLY A 62 7.06 1.93 -2.40
CA GLY A 62 7.42 3.26 -2.87
C GLY A 62 6.63 4.38 -2.17
N ALA A 63 5.32 4.20 -1.99
CA ALA A 63 4.47 5.13 -1.27
C ALA A 63 4.87 5.22 0.21
N VAL A 64 5.07 4.08 0.87
CA VAL A 64 5.52 4.03 2.28
C VAL A 64 6.89 4.70 2.42
N ALA A 65 7.84 4.41 1.53
CA ALA A 65 9.16 5.05 1.55
C ALA A 65 9.07 6.57 1.36
N THR A 66 8.21 7.04 0.44
CA THR A 66 7.97 8.47 0.21
C THR A 66 7.39 9.15 1.44
N ILE A 67 6.37 8.54 2.06
CA ILE A 67 5.77 9.03 3.30
C ILE A 67 6.80 9.04 4.42
N PHE A 68 7.61 7.99 4.55
CA PHE A 68 8.64 7.88 5.57
C PHE A 68 9.69 8.99 5.43
N VAL A 69 10.18 9.22 4.20
CA VAL A 69 11.08 10.34 3.90
C VAL A 69 10.41 11.67 4.23
N ALA A 70 9.13 11.85 3.90
CA ALA A 70 8.39 13.07 4.21
C ALA A 70 8.24 13.30 5.72
N ILE A 71 7.87 12.27 6.49
CA ILE A 71 7.73 12.33 7.96
C ILE A 71 9.06 12.69 8.63
N ILE A 72 10.19 12.20 8.11
CA ILE A 72 11.51 12.54 8.64
C ILE A 72 11.94 13.92 8.20
N THR A 73 11.76 14.28 6.93
CA THR A 73 12.23 15.55 6.36
C THR A 73 11.42 16.75 6.87
N MET A 74 10.11 16.56 7.06
CA MET A 74 9.19 17.60 7.54
C MET A 74 9.65 18.26 8.85
N PRO A 75 9.98 17.54 9.95
CA PRO A 75 10.44 18.18 11.17
C PRO A 75 11.77 18.91 11.00
N PHE A 76 12.67 18.48 10.10
CA PHE A 76 13.88 19.26 9.79
C PHE A 76 13.54 20.56 9.09
N ILE A 77 12.72 20.52 8.03
CA ILE A 77 12.26 21.72 7.33
C ILE A 77 11.55 22.65 8.31
N LEU A 78 10.62 22.10 9.09
CA LEU A 78 9.86 22.85 10.09
C LEU A 78 10.78 23.45 11.15
N PHE A 79 11.78 22.71 11.64
CA PHE A 79 12.77 23.23 12.57
C PHE A 79 13.55 24.41 11.98
N TYR A 80 14.01 24.32 10.73
CA TYR A 80 14.68 25.43 10.05
C TYR A 80 13.74 26.62 9.84
N LEU A 81 12.50 26.37 9.41
CA LEU A 81 11.47 27.41 9.24
C LEU A 81 11.11 28.09 10.56
N LEU A 82 11.09 27.36 11.67
CA LEU A 82 10.82 27.92 13.01
C LEU A 82 12.04 28.64 13.58
N LYS A 83 13.25 28.09 13.38
CA LYS A 83 14.53 28.72 13.77
C LYS A 83 14.69 30.08 13.08
N ASP A 84 14.41 30.15 11.78
CA ASP A 84 14.43 31.39 10.99
C ASP A 84 13.07 32.09 10.96
N GLY A 85 12.09 31.59 11.73
CA GLY A 85 10.67 31.98 11.67
C GLY A 85 10.41 33.45 12.00
N LYS A 86 11.28 34.03 12.84
CA LYS A 86 11.25 35.47 13.18
C LYS A 86 11.41 36.35 11.93
N ASN A 87 12.16 35.87 10.94
CA ASN A 87 12.36 36.55 9.66
C ASN A 87 11.31 36.12 8.62
N LEU A 88 10.79 34.89 8.72
CA LEU A 88 9.83 34.32 7.77
C LEU A 88 8.56 35.18 7.61
N ALA A 89 7.94 35.58 8.72
CA ALA A 89 6.71 36.39 8.70
C ALA A 89 6.91 37.74 7.96
N PRO A 90 7.93 38.56 8.28
CA PRO A 90 8.29 39.75 7.51
C PRO A 90 8.58 39.50 6.03
N TYR A 91 9.22 38.37 5.68
CA TYR A 91 9.47 38.00 4.28
C TYR A 91 8.17 37.68 3.54
N LEU A 92 7.27 36.92 4.14
CA LEU A 92 5.94 36.62 3.56
C LEU A 92 5.12 37.89 3.32
N MET A 93 5.26 38.89 4.20
CA MET A 93 4.56 40.18 4.02
C MET A 93 5.00 40.94 2.76
N LYS A 94 6.19 40.68 2.20
CA LYS A 94 6.65 41.33 0.97
C LYS A 94 5.81 40.93 -0.25
N PHE A 95 5.22 39.74 -0.24
CA PHE A 95 4.33 39.25 -1.31
C PHE A 95 2.90 39.81 -1.20
N LEU A 96 2.56 40.46 -0.09
CA LEU A 96 1.22 41.03 0.13
C LEU A 96 1.17 42.54 -0.21
N PRO A 97 0.01 43.03 -0.69
CA PRO A 97 -0.25 44.47 -0.83
C PRO A 97 -0.06 45.21 0.49
N VAL A 98 0.54 46.41 0.43
CA VAL A 98 0.94 47.21 1.62
C VAL A 98 -0.20 47.39 2.63
N LYS A 99 -1.44 47.56 2.15
CA LYS A 99 -2.63 47.75 2.98
C LYS A 99 -2.95 46.54 3.88
N MET A 100 -2.59 45.32 3.45
CA MET A 100 -2.91 44.07 4.15
C MET A 100 -1.81 43.60 5.09
N ARG A 101 -0.58 44.12 4.96
CA ARG A 101 0.58 43.64 5.74
C ARG A 101 0.38 43.72 7.25
N LYS A 102 -0.11 44.85 7.77
CA LYS A 102 -0.35 45.05 9.20
C LYS A 102 -1.43 44.10 9.76
N PRO A 103 -2.64 44.02 9.18
CA PRO A 103 -3.66 43.10 9.68
C PRO A 103 -3.23 41.63 9.56
N THR A 104 -2.54 41.23 8.47
CA THR A 104 -2.04 39.86 8.34
C THR A 104 -0.98 39.51 9.38
N LEU A 105 -0.02 40.41 9.66
CA LEU A 105 0.96 40.19 10.73
C LEU A 105 0.29 40.01 12.10
N LYS A 106 -0.73 40.81 12.39
CA LYS A 106 -1.49 40.69 13.64
C LYS A 106 -2.16 39.32 13.77
N VAL A 107 -2.86 38.89 12.73
CA VAL A 107 -3.50 37.56 12.69
C VAL A 107 -2.46 36.45 12.84
N LEU A 108 -1.31 36.55 12.17
CA LEU A 108 -0.27 35.54 12.26
C LEU A 108 0.33 35.43 13.67
N ALA A 109 0.47 36.55 14.38
CA ALA A 109 0.87 36.57 15.78
C ALA A 109 -0.20 35.93 16.69
N GLU A 110 -1.48 36.27 16.50
CA GLU A 110 -2.59 35.67 17.24
C GLU A 110 -2.67 34.15 17.01
N VAL A 111 -2.47 33.68 15.76
CA VAL A 111 -2.40 32.26 15.42
C VAL A 111 -1.22 31.59 16.12
N ASN A 112 -0.03 32.20 16.13
CA ASN A 112 1.12 31.66 16.84
C ASN A 112 0.84 31.47 18.34
N ASP A 113 0.20 32.45 18.97
CA ASP A 113 -0.17 32.39 20.38
C ASP A 113 -1.22 31.30 20.66
N GLN A 114 -2.23 31.18 19.80
CA GLN A 114 -3.24 30.13 19.89
C GLN A 114 -2.65 28.74 19.71
N VAL A 115 -1.80 28.54 18.69
CA VAL A 115 -1.10 27.27 18.45
C VAL A 115 -0.20 26.91 19.64
N SER A 116 0.54 27.89 20.16
CA SER A 116 1.39 27.67 21.33
C SER A 116 0.58 27.30 22.59
N SER A 117 -0.57 27.93 22.80
CA SER A 117 -1.49 27.59 23.89
C SER A 117 -2.06 26.19 23.72
N TYR A 118 -2.51 25.85 22.51
CA TYR A 118 -3.05 24.53 22.17
C TYR A 118 -2.03 23.42 22.38
N ILE A 119 -0.78 23.59 21.92
CA ILE A 119 0.29 22.59 22.11
C ILE A 119 0.52 22.35 23.61
N ARG A 120 0.57 23.40 24.43
CA ARG A 120 0.71 23.27 25.89
C ARG A 120 -0.48 22.57 26.52
N GLY A 121 -1.69 22.85 26.04
CA GLY A 121 -2.91 22.15 26.43
C GLY A 121 -2.85 20.66 26.09
N GLN A 122 -2.51 20.31 24.85
CA GLN A 122 -2.43 18.92 24.40
C GLN A 122 -1.36 18.13 25.17
N LEU A 123 -0.19 18.73 25.44
CA LEU A 123 0.83 18.10 26.29
C LEU A 123 0.32 17.80 27.70
N THR A 124 -0.50 18.69 28.25
CA THR A 124 -1.12 18.50 29.58
C THR A 124 -2.15 17.38 29.55
N VAL A 125 -2.99 17.33 28.51
CA VAL A 125 -3.99 16.26 28.30
C VAL A 125 -3.29 14.91 28.10
N ALA A 126 -2.30 14.83 27.21
CA ALA A 126 -1.49 13.63 26.95
C ALA A 126 -0.87 13.08 28.24
N PHE A 127 -0.32 13.96 29.09
CA PHE A 127 0.23 13.58 30.39
C PHE A 127 -0.84 13.03 31.35
N ALA A 128 -2.00 13.69 31.44
CA ALA A 128 -3.11 13.23 32.26
C ALA A 128 -3.65 11.86 31.79
N VAL A 129 -3.79 11.68 30.48
CA VAL A 129 -4.21 10.41 29.85
C VAL A 129 -3.21 9.30 30.15
N ALA A 130 -1.90 9.57 30.04
CA ALA A 130 -0.86 8.59 30.36
C ALA A 130 -0.97 8.08 31.80
N ILE A 131 -1.15 8.99 32.77
CA ILE A 131 -1.34 8.64 34.18
C ILE A 131 -2.63 7.86 34.38
N MET A 132 -3.74 8.31 33.78
CA MET A 132 -5.04 7.66 33.91
C MET A 132 -4.99 6.20 33.43
N PHE A 133 -4.41 5.96 32.26
CA PHE A 133 -4.27 4.60 31.73
C PHE A 133 -3.26 3.76 32.51
N MET A 134 -2.16 4.35 32.98
CA MET A 134 -1.19 3.63 33.82
C MET A 134 -1.86 3.13 35.11
N ILE A 135 -2.66 3.97 35.78
CA ILE A 135 -3.43 3.57 36.96
C ILE A 135 -4.49 2.53 36.58
N GLY A 136 -5.30 2.81 35.55
CA GLY A 136 -6.39 1.93 35.13
C GLY A 136 -5.92 0.51 34.77
N PHE A 137 -4.85 0.41 33.99
CA PHE A 137 -4.26 -0.89 33.63
C PHE A 137 -3.57 -1.58 34.79
N SER A 138 -2.95 -0.84 35.71
CA SER A 138 -2.35 -1.43 36.92
C SER A 138 -3.41 -2.03 37.84
N VAL A 139 -4.57 -1.38 37.98
CA VAL A 139 -5.70 -1.88 38.78
C VAL A 139 -6.27 -3.19 38.22
N ILE A 140 -6.29 -3.35 36.89
CA ILE A 140 -6.76 -4.57 36.22
C ILE A 140 -5.70 -5.70 36.28
N GLY A 141 -4.47 -5.39 36.74
CA GLY A 141 -3.39 -6.37 36.85
C GLY A 141 -2.68 -6.66 35.53
N LEU A 142 -2.62 -5.70 34.62
CA LEU A 142 -1.97 -5.86 33.32
C LEU A 142 -0.45 -5.64 33.43
N ASP A 143 0.34 -6.64 33.04
CA ASP A 143 1.82 -6.61 33.15
C ASP A 143 2.47 -5.41 32.42
N TYR A 144 1.84 -4.93 31.34
CA TYR A 144 2.34 -3.82 30.52
C TYR A 144 1.65 -2.48 30.78
N ALA A 145 1.04 -2.30 31.96
CA ALA A 145 0.26 -1.10 32.31
C ALA A 145 1.02 0.21 32.08
N VAL A 146 2.28 0.28 32.48
CA VAL A 146 3.14 1.47 32.33
C VAL A 146 3.42 1.77 30.86
N THR A 147 3.84 0.76 30.09
CA THR A 147 4.17 0.90 28.66
C THR A 147 2.95 1.33 27.86
N LEU A 148 1.79 0.72 28.12
CA LEU A 148 0.54 1.05 27.45
C LEU A 148 0.01 2.43 27.85
N GLY A 149 0.18 2.84 29.11
CA GLY A 149 -0.16 4.19 29.56
C GLY A 149 0.68 5.26 28.84
N ILE A 150 2.00 5.07 28.73
CA ILE A 150 2.87 5.99 27.98
C ILE A 150 2.48 6.04 26.50
N ALA A 151 2.22 4.89 25.88
CA ALA A 151 1.78 4.84 24.49
C ALA A 151 0.44 5.57 24.28
N ALA A 152 -0.52 5.38 25.19
CA ALA A 152 -1.81 6.06 25.14
C ALA A 152 -1.66 7.58 25.23
N GLY A 153 -0.83 8.09 26.15
CA GLY A 153 -0.56 9.52 26.25
C GLY A 153 0.16 10.09 25.02
N PHE A 154 1.14 9.36 24.49
CA PHE A 154 1.87 9.78 23.28
C PHE A 154 0.98 9.82 22.03
N LEU A 155 0.01 8.92 21.92
CA LEU A 155 -0.90 8.80 20.78
C LEU A 155 -2.16 9.69 20.91
N ASN A 156 -2.32 10.43 22.01
CA ASN A 156 -3.53 11.19 22.33
C ASN A 156 -3.66 12.53 21.60
#